data_AF-A0A7X8LFC1-F1
#
_entry.id   AF-A0A7X8LFC1-F1
#
_cell.length_a   1.000
_cell.length_b   1.000
_cell.length_c   1.000
_cell.angle_alpha   90.00
_cell.angle_beta   90.00
_cell.angle_gamma   90.00
#
_symmetry.space_group_name_H-M   'P 1'
#
loop_
_entity.id
_entity.type
_entity.pdbx_description
1 polymer ?
#
loop_
_entity_poly.entity_id
_entity_poly.type
_entity_poly.pdbx_seq_one_letter_code
_entity_poly.pdbx_strand_id
1 'polypeptide(L)'
;MASNNNTNSNRIVVPAARQALDQMKLEIANELGMANYDSLDKGNLPSRQNGYVGGYMTKRLVEMAQQNMAGGAATQNFTTPNNQ
;
A
#
# COMPACT_ATOMS: atom_id res chain seq x y z
N MET A 1 33.67 2.46 0.24
CA MET A 1 32.64 1.68 -0.47
C MET A 1 31.31 2.36 -0.20
N ALA A 2 30.63 2.90 -1.21
CA ALA A 2 29.36 3.59 -1.01
C ALA A 2 28.26 2.55 -0.77
N SER A 3 27.62 2.58 0.40
CA SER A 3 26.38 1.86 0.64
C SER A 3 25.31 2.43 -0.29
N ASN A 4 25.03 1.72 -1.37
CA ASN A 4 23.85 1.94 -2.19
C ASN A 4 22.65 1.52 -1.35
N ASN A 5 22.20 2.43 -0.48
CA ASN A 5 20.90 2.38 0.17
C ASN A 5 19.85 2.49 -0.92
N ASN A 6 19.58 1.36 -1.58
CA ASN A 6 18.42 1.13 -2.43
C ASN A 6 17.19 1.11 -1.52
N THR A 7 16.89 2.27 -0.92
CA THR A 7 15.58 2.58 -0.40
C THR A 7 14.67 2.45 -1.61
N ASN A 8 14.01 1.30 -1.74
CA ASN A 8 13.07 1.00 -2.79
C ASN A 8 11.84 1.91 -2.56
N SER A 9 12.02 3.21 -2.79
CA SER A 9 10.96 4.20 -2.73
C SER A 9 10.21 4.03 -4.03
N ASN A 10 9.25 3.12 -4.05
CA ASN A 10 8.19 3.17 -5.04
C ASN A 10 7.70 4.61 -5.08
N ARG A 11 7.88 5.28 -6.22
CA ARG A 11 7.49 6.69 -6.36
C ARG A 11 5.99 6.76 -6.13
N ILE A 12 5.62 7.50 -5.11
CA ILE A 12 4.21 7.70 -4.76
C ILE A 12 3.61 8.56 -5.86
N VAL A 13 2.75 7.95 -6.68
CA VAL A 13 2.11 8.61 -7.82
C VAL A 13 1.11 9.67 -7.36
N VAL A 14 0.49 9.47 -6.20
CA VAL A 14 -0.47 10.40 -5.59
C VAL A 14 0.12 10.94 -4.29
N PRO A 15 0.73 12.15 -4.27
CA PRO A 15 1.44 12.67 -3.11
C PRO A 15 0.58 12.74 -1.83
N ALA A 16 -0.72 13.00 -1.97
CA ALA A 16 -1.66 13.05 -0.85
C ALA A 16 -1.80 11.68 -0.13
N ALA A 17 -1.55 10.57 -0.82
CA ALA A 17 -1.64 9.24 -0.23
C ALA A 17 -0.40 8.87 0.61
N ARG A 18 0.66 9.70 0.60
CA ARG A 18 1.94 9.35 1.23
C ARG A 18 1.82 9.03 2.71
N GLN A 19 1.10 9.86 3.47
CA GLN A 19 0.92 9.63 4.91
C GLN A 19 0.14 8.34 5.17
N ALA A 20 -0.92 8.08 4.42
CA ALA A 20 -1.70 6.85 4.54
C ALA A 20 -0.89 5.60 4.17
N LEU A 21 -0.07 5.68 3.12
CA LEU A 21 0.82 4.59 2.72
C LEU A 21 1.93 4.33 3.74
N ASP A 22 2.48 5.39 4.34
CA ASP A 22 3.48 5.25 5.40
C ASP A 22 2.89 4.61 6.66
N GLN A 23 1.67 4.98 7.06
CA GLN A 23 0.96 4.33 8.16
C GLN A 23 0.71 2.84 7.86
N MET A 24 0.18 2.52 6.68
CA MET A 24 -0.06 1.14 6.25
C MET A 24 1.24 0.31 6.25
N LYS A 25 2.35 0.89 5.79
CA LYS A 25 3.66 0.24 5.82
C LYS A 25 4.09 -0.10 7.25
N LEU A 26 3.84 0.79 8.21
CA LEU A 26 4.15 0.55 9.63
C LEU A 26 3.26 -0.54 10.23
N GLU A 27 1.96 -0.52 9.94
CA GLU A 27 1.02 -1.57 10.37
C GLU A 27 1.47 -2.94 9.86
N ILE A 28 1.73 -3.07 8.57
CA ILE A 28 2.16 -4.33 7.94
C ILE A 28 3.52 -4.77 8.48
N ALA A 29 4.44 -3.84 8.69
CA ALA A 29 5.73 -4.18 9.28
C ALA A 29 5.56 -4.74 10.71
N ASN A 30 4.69 -4.12 11.52
CA ASN A 30 4.36 -4.61 12.87
C ASN A 30 3.67 -5.99 12.82
N GLU A 31 2.73 -6.21 11.91
CA GLU A 31 2.06 -7.50 11.69
C GLU A 31 3.06 -8.61 11.32
N LEU A 32 4.09 -8.28 10.54
CA LEU A 32 5.17 -9.19 10.13
C LEU A 32 6.28 -9.33 11.19
N GLY A 33 6.09 -8.79 12.40
CA GLY A 33 7.04 -8.89 13.52
C GLY A 33 8.27 -7.97 13.39
N MET A 34 8.24 -6.98 12.49
CA MET A 34 9.29 -5.96 12.38
C MET A 34 8.95 -4.76 13.26
N ALA A 35 9.30 -4.85 14.54
CA ALA A 35 9.29 -3.69 15.41
C ALA A 35 10.29 -2.63 14.90
N ASN A 36 9.92 -1.35 14.96
CA ASN A 36 10.79 -0.21 14.62
C ASN A 36 11.25 -0.11 13.16
N TYR A 37 10.45 -0.59 12.21
CA TYR A 37 10.75 -0.52 10.77
C TYR A 37 11.04 0.90 10.23
N ASP A 38 10.59 1.93 10.93
CA ASP A 38 10.84 3.34 10.60
C ASP A 38 12.26 3.80 10.94
N SER A 39 12.76 3.39 12.12
CA SER A 39 14.09 3.77 12.62
C SER A 39 15.18 2.74 12.31
N LEU A 40 14.80 1.55 11.86
CA LEU A 40 15.75 0.53 11.41
C LEU A 40 16.38 0.96 10.09
N ASP A 41 17.71 0.87 10.04
CA ASP A 41 18.43 0.96 8.78
C ASP A 41 17.98 -0.20 7.88
N LYS A 42 17.20 0.15 6.85
CA LYS A 42 16.67 -0.80 5.87
C LYS A 42 17.79 -1.52 5.11
N GLY A 43 19.01 -0.97 5.09
CA GLY A 43 20.20 -1.62 4.54
C GLY A 43 20.71 -2.78 5.39
N ASN A 44 20.43 -2.81 6.69
CA ASN A 44 20.83 -3.89 7.60
C ASN A 44 19.75 -4.97 7.79
N LEU A 45 18.51 -4.68 7.35
CA LEU A 45 17.42 -5.67 7.35
C LEU A 45 17.60 -6.69 6.22
N PRO A 46 17.26 -7.98 6.44
CA PRO A 46 17.26 -8.96 5.37
C PRO A 46 16.41 -8.48 4.18
N SER A 47 16.98 -8.48 2.97
CA SER A 47 16.30 -7.99 1.77
C SER A 47 14.96 -8.69 1.52
N ARG A 48 14.85 -9.97 1.92
CA ARG A 48 13.60 -10.74 1.88
C ARG A 48 12.52 -10.15 2.79
N GLN A 49 12.89 -9.71 3.99
CA GLN A 49 11.96 -9.15 4.97
C GLN A 49 11.41 -7.79 4.50
N ASN A 50 12.30 -6.93 4.01
CA ASN A 50 11.92 -5.67 3.35
C ASN A 50 11.00 -5.91 2.14
N GLY A 51 11.33 -6.92 1.32
CA GLY A 51 10.53 -7.33 0.17
C GLY A 51 9.14 -7.82 0.59
N TYR A 52 9.02 -8.55 1.69
CA TYR A 52 7.74 -8.99 2.21
C TYR A 52 6.85 -7.80 2.63
N VAL A 53 7.37 -6.80 3.35
CA VAL A 53 6.56 -5.60 3.69
C VAL A 53 5.96 -4.95 2.44
N GLY A 54 6.78 -4.68 1.42
CA GLY A 54 6.32 -4.06 0.18
C GLY A 54 5.33 -4.93 -0.60
N GLY A 55 5.56 -6.25 -0.61
CA GLY A 55 4.66 -7.21 -1.23
C GLY A 55 3.29 -7.29 -0.55
N TYR A 56 3.25 -7.33 0.77
CA TYR A 56 2.01 -7.32 1.56
C TYR A 56 1.26 -5.99 1.40
N MET A 57 1.97 -4.86 1.39
CA MET A 57 1.37 -3.54 1.14
C MET A 57 0.67 -3.49 -0.23
N THR A 58 1.33 -4.02 -1.27
CA THR A 58 0.73 -4.08 -2.62
C THR A 58 -0.49 -5.00 -2.65
N LYS A 59 -0.44 -6.16 -2.00
CA LYS A 59 -1.59 -7.08 -1.92
C LYS A 59 -2.79 -6.42 -1.24
N ARG A 60 -2.59 -5.75 -0.11
CA ARG A 60 -3.67 -5.06 0.63
C ARG A 60 -4.27 -3.92 -0.18
N LEU A 61 -3.46 -3.14 -0.88
CA LEU A 61 -3.94 -2.09 -1.79
C LEU A 61 -4.79 -2.67 -2.93
N VAL A 62 -4.35 -3.78 -3.54
CA VAL A 62 -5.10 -4.47 -4.59
C VAL A 62 -6.42 -5.02 -4.05
N GLU A 63 -6.40 -5.63 -2.86
CA GLU A 63 -7.61 -6.14 -2.20
C GLU A 63 -8.61 -5.02 -1.92
N MET A 64 -8.17 -3.89 -1.34
CA MET A 64 -9.02 -2.72 -1.13
C MET A 64 -9.59 -2.19 -2.45
N ALA A 65 -8.77 -2.10 -3.50
CA ALA A 65 -9.24 -1.69 -4.82
C ALA A 65 -10.28 -2.67 -5.40
N GLN A 66 -10.05 -3.99 -5.25
CA GLN A 66 -11.00 -5.03 -5.65
C GLN A 66 -12.30 -4.94 -4.88
N GLN A 67 -12.27 -4.72 -3.56
CA GLN A 67 -13.47 -4.53 -2.75
C GLN A 67 -14.26 -3.28 -3.17
N ASN A 68 -13.57 -2.16 -3.42
CA ASN A 68 -14.21 -0.94 -3.92
C ASN A 68 -14.82 -1.15 -5.33
N MET A 69 -14.13 -1.86 -6.22
CA MET A 69 -14.64 -2.18 -7.56
C MET A 69 -15.81 -3.18 -7.50
N ALA A 70 -15.73 -4.19 -6.63
CA ALA A 70 -16.79 -5.18 -6.42
C ALA A 70 -18.04 -4.54 -5.79
N GLY A 71 -17.86 -3.59 -4.87
CA GLY A 71 -18.95 -2.80 -4.27
C GLY A 71 -19.54 -1.73 -5.21
N GLY A 72 -18.84 -1.37 -6.28
CA GLY A 72 -19.27 -0.35 -7.25
C GLY A 72 -20.17 -0.87 -8.39
N ALA A 73 -20.45 -2.18 -8.45
CA ALA A 73 -21.31 -2.78 -9.47
C ALA A 73 -22.78 -2.96 -9.06
N ALA A 74 -23.18 -2.54 -7.85
CA ALA A 74 -24.57 -2.59 -7.39
C ALA A 74 -25.11 -1.18 -7.13
N THR A 75 -26.08 -0.75 -7.95
CA THR A 75 -26.85 0.51 -7.88
C THR A 75 -26.32 1.69 -8.72
N GLN A 76 -26.18 1.47 -10.03
CA GLN A 76 -26.55 2.51 -11.00
C GLN A 76 -28.02 2.23 -11.38
N ASN A 77 -28.95 2.78 -10.59
CA ASN A 77 -30.35 2.85 -10.96
C ASN A 77 -30.46 3.78 -12.17
N PHE A 78 -30.40 3.22 -13.39
CA PHE A 78 -30.89 3.90 -14.58
C PHE A 78 -32.41 3.93 -14.52
N THR A 79 -32.97 4.76 -13.64
CA THR A 79 -34.36 5.20 -13.78
C THR A 79 -34.34 6.20 -14.91
N THR A 80 -34.65 5.74 -16.12
CA THR A 80 -34.87 6.60 -17.29
C THR A 80 -35.79 7.74 -16.88
N PRO A 81 -35.40 9.02 -17.04
CA PRO A 81 -36.36 10.11 -16.95
C PRO A 81 -37.40 9.85 -18.04
N ASN A 82 -38.58 9.47 -17.58
CA ASN A 82 -39.80 9.41 -18.33
C ASN A 82 -40.12 10.86 -18.73
N ASN A 83 -39.63 11.29 -19.89
CA ASN A 83 -40.01 12.55 -20.48
C ASN A 83 -41.03 12.25 -21.58
N GLN A 84 -42.24 12.70 -21.28
CA GLN A 84 -43.43 12.88 -22.12
C GLN A 84 -43.14 12.96 -23.63
#